data_AF-A0A7C5A1U3-F1
#
_entry.id   AF-A0A7C5A1U3-F1
#
_cell.length_a   1.000
_cell.length_b   1.000
_cell.length_c   1.000
_cell.angle_alpha   90.00
_cell.angle_beta   90.00
_cell.angle_gamma   90.00
#
_symmetry.space_group_name_H-M   'P 1'
#
loop_
_entity.id
_entity.type
_entity.pdbx_description
1 polymer ?
#
loop_
_entity_poly.entity_id
_entity_poly.type
_entity_poly.pdbx_seq_one_letter_code
_entity_poly.pdbx_strand_id
1 'polypeptide(L)'
;MKVWINRDTCESNLSACISCFGQFIRTGVPDRGCIMNTEDDGTEDYTVYMFSEGVEHGPYFIPKNQVDLVAYEGWDKFVDFEPGFRRNEGTDRLKK
;
A
#
# COMPACT_ATOMS: atom_id res chain seq x y z
N MET A 1 -7.66 8.02 10.32
CA MET A 1 -7.31 8.48 8.95
C MET A 1 -7.67 7.42 7.92
N LYS A 2 -8.37 7.79 6.85
CA LYS A 2 -8.68 6.92 5.71
C LYS A 2 -7.77 7.20 4.53
N VAL A 3 -7.42 6.16 3.79
CA VAL A 3 -6.41 6.22 2.73
C VAL A 3 -6.88 5.38 1.56
N TRP A 4 -6.82 5.95 0.36
CA TRP A 4 -7.13 5.26 -0.88
C TRP A 4 -5.87 5.08 -1.71
N ILE A 5 -5.55 3.83 -2.00
CA ILE A 5 -4.36 3.45 -2.76
C ILE A 5 -4.82 2.79 -4.05
N ASN A 6 -4.32 3.26 -5.18
CA ASN A 6 -4.46 2.57 -6.45
C ASN A 6 -3.11 1.94 -6.83
N ARG A 7 -2.98 0.64 -6.62
CA ARG A 7 -1.78 -0.12 -6.96
C ARG A 7 -1.58 -0.25 -8.47
N ASP A 8 -2.65 -0.16 -9.27
CA ASP A 8 -2.67 -0.23 -10.74
C ASP A 8 -1.98 0.95 -11.42
N THR A 9 -1.79 2.06 -10.71
CA THR A 9 -1.02 3.20 -11.22
C THR A 9 0.48 3.10 -10.91
N CYS A 10 0.92 2.09 -10.16
CA CYS A 10 2.32 1.88 -9.80
C CYS A 10 2.91 0.67 -10.53
N GLU A 11 4.13 0.81 -11.05
CA GLU A 11 4.86 -0.27 -11.72
C GLU A 11 5.95 -0.90 -10.82
N SER A 12 6.25 -0.31 -9.67
CA SER A 12 7.28 -0.81 -8.75
C SER A 12 6.97 -2.22 -8.25
N ASN A 13 7.98 -2.97 -7.83
CA ASN A 13 7.77 -4.27 -7.19
C ASN A 13 7.05 -4.18 -5.82
N LEU A 14 6.61 -5.35 -5.31
CA LEU A 14 5.89 -5.44 -4.04
C LEU A 14 6.73 -4.92 -2.86
N SER A 15 8.04 -5.20 -2.82
CA SER A 15 8.92 -4.74 -1.74
C SER A 15 8.99 -3.20 -1.66
N ALA A 16 9.03 -2.52 -2.80
CA ALA A 16 8.96 -1.06 -2.86
C ALA A 16 7.61 -0.54 -2.38
N CYS A 17 6.51 -1.20 -2.75
CA CYS A 17 5.17 -0.87 -2.26
C CYS A 17 5.09 -0.98 -0.74
N ILE A 18 5.67 -2.04 -0.17
CA ILE A 18 5.75 -2.26 1.27
C ILE A 18 6.50 -1.12 1.97
N SER A 19 7.69 -0.75 1.47
CA SER A 19 8.48 0.33 2.08
C SER A 19 7.80 1.70 1.95
N CYS A 20 7.21 2.02 0.79
CA CYS A 20 6.53 3.31 0.59
C CYS A 20 5.31 3.44 1.50
N PHE A 21 4.50 2.37 1.59
CA PHE A 21 3.35 2.37 2.49
C PHE A 21 3.76 2.47 3.96
N GLY A 22 4.80 1.73 4.38
CA GLY A 22 5.35 1.81 5.72
C GLY A 22 5.86 3.22 6.09
N GLN A 23 6.50 3.91 5.16
CA GLN A 23 6.88 5.31 5.35
C GLN A 23 5.67 6.23 5.46
N PHE A 24 4.67 6.03 4.61
CA PHE A 24 3.44 6.81 4.62
C PHE A 24 2.71 6.69 5.97
N ILE A 25 2.44 5.48 6.48
CA ILE A 25 1.70 5.33 7.76
C ILE A 25 2.45 5.89 8.97
N ARG A 26 3.80 5.95 8.91
CA ARG A 26 4.61 6.57 9.97
C ARG A 26 4.63 8.09 9.92
N THR A 27 4.57 8.67 8.72
CA THR A 27 4.73 10.11 8.52
C THR A 27 3.40 10.83 8.28
N GLY A 28 2.36 10.12 7.85
CA GLY A 28 1.10 10.66 7.37
C GLY A 28 1.21 11.42 6.05
N VAL A 29 2.39 11.47 5.41
CA VAL A 29 2.64 12.26 4.21
C VAL A 29 2.67 11.35 2.98
N PRO A 30 1.73 11.49 2.02
CA PRO A 30 1.77 10.72 0.78
C PRO A 30 2.94 11.20 -0.09
N ASP A 31 3.87 10.28 -0.38
CA ASP A 31 5.06 10.53 -1.20
C ASP A 31 5.00 9.86 -2.59
N ARG A 32 3.96 9.04 -2.83
CA ARG A 32 3.74 8.31 -4.08
C ARG A 32 2.40 8.62 -4.72
N GLY A 33 2.40 8.76 -6.05
CA GLY A 33 1.18 8.99 -6.84
C GLY A 33 0.18 7.83 -6.84
N CYS A 34 0.56 6.65 -6.33
CA CYS A 34 -0.38 5.56 -6.09
C CYS A 34 -1.24 5.75 -4.84
N ILE A 35 -0.84 6.65 -3.92
CA ILE A 35 -1.67 7.07 -2.79
C ILE A 35 -2.55 8.21 -3.30
N MET A 36 -3.77 7.87 -3.72
CA MET A 36 -4.66 8.74 -4.48
C MET A 36 -5.30 9.81 -3.61
N ASN A 37 -5.67 9.43 -2.37
CA ASN A 37 -6.37 10.31 -1.47
C ASN A 37 -6.13 9.90 -0.01
N THR A 38 -6.20 10.90 0.88
CA THR A 38 -6.14 10.73 2.34
C THR A 38 -7.21 11.63 2.97
N GLU A 39 -8.08 11.05 3.78
CA GLU A 39 -9.10 11.77 4.53
C GLU A 39 -8.83 11.61 6.03
N ASP A 40 -8.73 12.72 6.74
CA ASP A 40 -8.66 12.67 8.19
C ASP A 40 -10.08 12.51 8.76
N ASP A 41 -10.33 11.39 9.45
CA ASP A 41 -11.59 11.06 10.10
C ASP A 41 -11.59 11.39 11.60
N GLY A 42 -10.52 12.05 12.09
CA GLY A 42 -10.34 12.38 13.51
C GLY A 42 -9.94 11.20 14.39
N THR A 43 -9.69 10.03 13.81
CA THR A 43 -9.18 8.85 14.51
C THR A 43 -7.68 8.67 14.27
N GLU A 44 -6.98 8.16 15.29
CA GLU A 44 -5.54 7.86 15.19
C GLU A 44 -5.25 6.54 14.46
N ASP A 45 -6.30 5.80 14.09
CA ASP A 45 -6.22 4.53 13.40
C ASP A 45 -6.23 4.74 11.88
N TYR A 46 -5.63 3.84 11.11
CA TYR A 46 -5.63 3.90 9.66
C TYR A 46 -6.66 2.94 9.06
N THR A 47 -7.47 3.45 8.14
CA THR A 47 -8.36 2.63 7.30
C THR A 47 -7.87 2.71 5.86
N VAL A 48 -7.43 1.58 5.29
CA VAL A 48 -6.83 1.50 3.96
C VAL A 48 -7.79 0.85 2.99
N TYR A 49 -8.08 1.54 1.90
CA TYR A 49 -8.79 1.04 0.74
C TYR A 49 -7.79 0.88 -0.39
N MET A 50 -7.74 -0.30 -1.02
CA MET A 50 -6.76 -0.56 -2.07
C MET A 50 -7.42 -1.07 -3.34
N PHE A 51 -7.03 -0.51 -4.48
CA PHE A 51 -7.40 -1.04 -5.79
C PHE A 51 -6.19 -1.72 -6.41
N SER A 52 -6.31 -3.00 -6.73
CA SER A 52 -5.24 -3.78 -7.35
C SER A 52 -5.82 -4.82 -8.29
N GLU A 53 -5.20 -4.98 -9.45
CA GLU A 53 -5.56 -6.01 -10.46
C GLU A 53 -7.00 -5.88 -10.93
N GLY A 54 -7.50 -4.65 -11.05
CA GLY A 54 -8.88 -4.39 -11.43
C GLY A 54 -9.91 -4.63 -10.32
N VAL A 55 -9.48 -4.94 -9.09
CA VAL A 55 -10.36 -5.30 -7.97
C VAL A 55 -10.11 -4.38 -6.77
N GLU A 56 -11.19 -4.04 -6.05
CA GLU A 56 -11.11 -3.34 -4.77
C GLU A 56 -10.88 -4.33 -3.62
N HIS A 57 -9.97 -3.97 -2.74
CA HIS A 57 -9.51 -4.70 -1.58
C HIS A 57 -9.65 -3.84 -0.31
N GLY A 58 -9.95 -4.49 0.82
CA GLY A 58 -10.21 -3.83 2.10
C GLY A 58 -11.70 -3.53 2.35
N PRO A 59 -12.03 -2.64 3.31
CA PRO A 59 -11.12 -1.81 4.10
C PRO A 59 -10.25 -2.62 5.07
N TYR A 60 -8.97 -2.27 5.14
CA TYR A 60 -8.05 -2.81 6.15
C TYR A 60 -7.90 -1.81 7.28
N PHE A 61 -8.11 -2.28 8.51
CA PHE A 61 -7.98 -1.48 9.70
C PHE A 61 -6.64 -1.72 10.37
N ILE A 62 -5.83 -0.68 10.49
CA ILE A 62 -4.54 -0.68 11.16
C ILE A 62 -4.66 0.21 12.40
N PRO A 63 -4.77 -0.36 13.59
CA PRO A 63 -4.83 0.44 14.80
C PRO A 63 -3.48 1.12 15.06
N LYS A 64 -3.51 2.29 15.72
CA LYS A 64 -2.30 3.11 15.97
C LYS A 64 -1.13 2.32 16.58
N ASN A 65 -1.42 1.41 17.50
CA ASN A 65 -0.41 0.61 18.19
C ASN A 65 0.27 -0.44 17.29
N GLN A 66 -0.26 -0.68 16.09
CA GLN A 66 0.30 -1.59 15.09
C GLN A 66 0.98 -0.86 13.93
N VAL A 67 0.95 0.47 13.88
CA VAL A 67 1.54 1.25 12.78
C VAL A 67 3.04 0.95 12.60
N ASP A 68 3.81 0.93 13.69
CA ASP A 68 5.24 0.63 13.62
C ASP A 68 5.51 -0.83 13.20
N LEU A 69 4.65 -1.75 13.64
CA LEU A 69 4.75 -3.17 13.27
C LEU A 69 4.48 -3.36 11.77
N VAL A 70 3.39 -2.77 11.27
CA VAL A 70 3.01 -2.81 9.85
C VAL A 70 4.06 -2.13 8.98
N ALA A 71 4.64 -1.03 9.46
CA ALA A 71 5.70 -0.33 8.74
C ALA A 71 7.01 -1.13 8.65
N TYR A 72 7.27 -2.00 9.63
CA TYR A 72 8.51 -2.79 9.70
C TYR A 72 8.38 -4.16 9.05
N GLU A 73 7.30 -4.90 9.34
CA GLU A 73 7.06 -6.24 8.80
C GLU A 73 6.47 -6.24 7.39
N GLY A 74 5.79 -5.15 7.04
CA GLY A 74 5.14 -4.96 5.76
C GLY A 74 3.64 -5.22 5.80
N TRP A 75 2.90 -4.41 5.04
CA TRP A 75 1.43 -4.43 5.03
C TRP A 75 0.84 -5.70 4.41
N ASP A 76 1.61 -6.44 3.59
CA ASP A 76 1.23 -7.73 3.00
C ASP A 76 0.85 -8.78 4.05
N LYS A 77 1.35 -8.64 5.29
CA LYS A 77 1.02 -9.52 6.42
C LYS A 77 -0.33 -9.19 7.07
N PHE A 78 -0.88 -8.02 6.76
CA PHE A 78 -2.10 -7.46 7.38
C PHE A 78 -3.27 -7.37 6.40
N VAL A 79 -3.09 -7.86 5.18
CA VAL A 79 -4.11 -7.92 4.15
C VAL A 79 -4.34 -9.36 3.70
N ASP A 80 -5.53 -9.63 3.17
CA ASP A 80 -5.96 -10.95 2.68
C ASP A 80 -5.61 -11.18 1.21
N PHE A 81 -4.87 -10.25 0.58
CA PHE A 81 -4.39 -10.37 -0.79
C PHE A 81 -2.92 -10.00 -0.89
N GLU A 82 -2.16 -10.79 -1.65
CA GLU A 82 -0.78 -10.46 -2.00
C GLU A 82 -0.77 -9.94 -3.44
N PRO A 83 -0.51 -8.64 -3.68
CA PRO A 83 -0.41 -8.12 -5.04
C PRO A 83 0.71 -8.84 -5.80
N GLY A 84 0.54 -9.03 -7.11
CA GLY A 84 1.59 -9.61 -7.94
C GLY A 84 2.99 -9.00 -7.69
N PHE A 85 3.96 -9.86 -7.38
CA PHE A 85 5.32 -9.48 -6.98
C PHE A 85 6.05 -8.59 -7.99
N ARG A 86 5.72 -8.71 -9.28
CA ARG A 86 6.27 -7.89 -10.38
C ARG A 86 5.18 -7.36 -11.29
N ARG A 87 5.16 -6.04 -11.48
CA ARG A 87 4.53 -5.40 -12.63
C ARG A 87 5.65 -4.87 -13.52
N ASN A 88 6.06 -5.69 -14.49
CA ASN A 88 7.01 -5.32 -15.55
C ASN A 88 8.50 -5.12 -15.17
N GLU A 89 8.92 -5.18 -13.89
CA GLU A 89 10.36 -5.13 -13.58
C GLU A 89 11.13 -6.36 -14.11
N GLY A 90 11.96 -6.11 -15.13
CA GLY A 90 12.91 -7.09 -15.69
C GLY A 90 12.33 -8.01 -16.77
N THR A 91 11.09 -7.81 -17.23
CA THR A 91 10.50 -8.59 -18.33
C THR A 91 10.99 -8.15 -19.71
N ASP A 92 11.60 -6.97 -19.84
CA ASP A 92 12.23 -6.51 -21.08
C ASP A 92 13.34 -7.47 -21.58
N ARG A 93 13.99 -8.20 -20.65
CA ARG A 93 15.02 -9.19 -20.99
C ARG A 93 14.46 -10.57 -21.39
N LEU A 94 13.18 -10.82 -21.17
CA LEU A 94 12.49 -12.08 -21.47
C LEU A 94 11.72 -12.04 -22.79
N LYS A 95 11.54 -10.86 -23.37
CA LYS A 95 11.04 -10.69 -24.75
C LYS A 95 12.21 -10.85 -25.73
N LYS A 96 12.64 -12.09 -25.97
CA LYS A 96 13.59 -12.41 -27.04
C LYS A 96 13.18 -13.67 -27.77
#